data_AF-A0A2P8KPE2-F1
#
_entry.id   AF-A0A2P8KPE2-F1
#
_cell.length_a   1.000
_cell.length_b   1.000
_cell.length_c   1.000
_cell.angle_alpha   90.00
_cell.angle_beta   90.00
_cell.angle_gamma   90.00
#
_symmetry.space_group_name_H-M   'P 1'
#
loop_
_entity.id
_entity.type
_entity.pdbx_description
1 polymer ?
#
loop_
_entity_poly.entity_id
_entity_poly.type
_entity_poly.pdbx_seq_one_letter_code
_entity_poly.pdbx_strand_id
1 'polypeptide(L)'
;MKARVELGAFLTASVIGISLPVDAQTTRQFAAPTAAEQQEADLRVIAARCGTPAFEKGFFKDSRAAVAAGLVNKHRMPADVEKSVEALRRSPFVLVASNADCPNQLAQLKELQKTRQAAIHSGRGRRP
;
A
#
# COMPACT_ATOMS: atom_id res chain seq x y z
N MET A 1 -39.55 38.60 39.19
CA MET A 1 -39.71 37.75 40.39
C MET A 1 -40.91 36.83 40.22
N LYS A 2 -40.68 35.51 40.10
CA LYS A 2 -41.45 34.37 40.66
C LYS A 2 -41.28 33.15 39.77
N ALA A 3 -40.41 32.27 40.23
CA ALA A 3 -40.28 30.89 39.79
C ALA A 3 -41.47 30.06 40.29
N ARG A 4 -41.89 29.07 39.51
CA ARG A 4 -42.43 27.81 40.04
C ARG A 4 -41.97 26.67 39.13
N VAL A 5 -41.16 25.80 39.73
CA VAL A 5 -40.73 24.49 39.27
C VAL A 5 -41.79 23.50 39.73
N GLU A 6 -42.21 22.58 38.86
CA GLU A 6 -42.85 21.32 39.27
C GLU A 6 -42.10 20.16 38.61
N LEU A 7 -41.48 19.35 39.48
CA LEU A 7 -41.02 18.00 39.20
C LEU A 7 -42.24 17.07 39.09
N GLY A 8 -42.24 16.15 38.13
CA GLY A 8 -43.14 15.00 38.23
C GLY A 8 -43.03 14.03 37.07
N ALA A 9 -42.80 12.76 37.42
CA ALA A 9 -42.95 11.53 36.62
C ALA A 9 -41.75 11.10 35.74
N PHE A 10 -40.81 10.42 36.40
CA PHE A 10 -40.09 9.28 35.81
C PHE A 10 -41.07 8.10 35.63
N LEU A 11 -40.87 7.32 34.56
CA LEU A 11 -41.47 6.03 34.13
C LEU A 11 -41.75 6.16 32.62
N THR A 12 -41.32 5.33 31.67
CA THR A 12 -40.92 3.93 31.64
C THR A 12 -40.03 3.64 30.41
N ALA A 13 -39.27 2.55 30.50
CA ALA A 13 -38.39 2.03 29.48
C ALA A 13 -39.09 1.59 28.20
N SER A 14 -38.42 1.81 27.07
CA SER A 14 -38.50 0.96 25.87
C SER A 14 -37.19 1.11 25.11
N VAL A 15 -36.19 0.31 25.49
CA VAL A 15 -34.99 0.11 24.69
C VAL A 15 -35.41 -0.68 23.46
N ILE A 16 -35.70 0.01 22.37
CA ILE A 16 -35.71 -0.60 21.05
C ILE A 16 -34.27 -0.97 20.77
N GLY A 17 -33.94 -2.25 21.01
CA GLY A 17 -32.66 -2.84 20.64
C GLY A 17 -32.49 -2.72 19.13
N ILE A 18 -31.72 -1.73 18.71
CA ILE A 18 -31.23 -1.67 17.33
C ILE A 18 -30.16 -2.76 17.23
N SER A 19 -30.57 -3.93 16.74
CA SER A 19 -29.65 -4.96 16.24
C SER A 19 -29.00 -4.44 14.96
N LEU A 20 -28.01 -3.56 15.09
CA LEU A 20 -27.09 -3.31 13.98
C LEU A 20 -26.20 -4.55 13.85
N PRO A 21 -26.03 -5.08 12.62
CA PRO A 21 -25.08 -6.15 12.38
C PRO A 21 -23.71 -5.63 12.82
N VAL A 22 -23.12 -6.31 13.80
CA VAL A 22 -21.67 -6.32 13.96
C VAL A 22 -21.16 -6.83 12.62
N ASP A 23 -20.79 -5.90 11.73
CA ASP A 23 -19.75 -6.17 10.76
C ASP A 23 -18.62 -6.78 11.57
N ALA A 24 -18.40 -8.07 11.38
CA ALA A 24 -17.19 -8.72 11.77
C ALA A 24 -16.06 -8.04 10.99
N GLN A 25 -15.67 -6.85 11.42
CA GLN A 25 -14.36 -6.27 11.19
C GLN A 25 -13.42 -7.24 11.87
N THR A 26 -13.11 -8.33 11.17
CA THR A 26 -11.83 -8.98 11.31
C THR A 26 -10.86 -7.87 10.98
N THR A 27 -10.41 -7.16 12.01
CA THR A 27 -9.29 -6.24 11.97
C THR A 27 -8.15 -7.11 11.48
N ARG A 28 -7.95 -7.20 10.16
CA ARG A 28 -6.75 -7.79 9.58
C ARG A 28 -5.64 -7.01 10.22
N GLN A 29 -4.96 -7.65 11.16
CA GLN A 29 -3.85 -7.05 11.86
C GLN A 29 -2.81 -6.81 10.78
N PHE A 30 -2.69 -5.55 10.35
CA PHE A 30 -1.76 -5.18 9.31
C PHE A 30 -0.38 -5.47 9.89
N ALA A 31 0.26 -6.54 9.39
CA ALA A 31 1.64 -6.83 9.71
C ALA A 31 2.48 -5.58 9.42
N ALA A 32 3.43 -5.30 10.32
CA ALA A 32 4.30 -4.14 10.17
C ALA A 32 4.96 -4.16 8.78
N PRO A 33 5.10 -3.00 8.13
CA PRO A 33 5.75 -2.92 6.84
C PRO A 33 7.14 -3.51 6.85
N THR A 34 7.50 -4.22 5.78
CA THR A 34 8.84 -4.82 5.64
C THR A 34 9.81 -3.87 4.93
N ALA A 35 11.11 -4.09 5.10
CA ALA A 35 12.13 -3.35 4.36
C ALA A 35 11.97 -3.51 2.83
N ALA A 36 11.50 -4.67 2.36
CA ALA A 36 11.23 -4.90 0.95
C ALA A 36 10.05 -4.08 0.42
N GLU A 37 9.00 -3.88 1.24
CA GLU A 37 7.87 -3.01 0.91
C GLU A 37 8.30 -1.53 0.87
N GLN A 38 9.14 -1.10 1.81
CA GLN A 38 9.70 0.25 1.79
C GLN A 38 10.56 0.46 0.54
N GLN A 39 11.44 -0.50 0.23
CA GLN A 39 12.28 -0.44 -0.95
C GLN A 39 11.44 -0.35 -2.23
N GLU A 40 10.35 -1.12 -2.35
CA GLU A 40 9.46 -1.03 -3.50
C GLU A 40 8.82 0.35 -3.63
N ALA A 41 8.41 0.94 -2.50
CA ALA A 41 7.87 2.30 -2.48
C ALA A 41 8.89 3.32 -2.97
N ASP A 42 10.14 3.20 -2.53
CA ASP A 42 11.23 4.09 -2.94
C ASP A 42 11.54 3.96 -4.43
N LEU A 43 11.62 2.73 -4.95
CA LEU A 43 11.86 2.47 -6.37
C LEU A 43 10.76 3.09 -7.25
N ARG A 44 9.49 3.01 -6.82
CA ARG A 44 8.37 3.68 -7.50
C ARG A 44 8.52 5.20 -7.50
N VAL A 45 8.94 5.79 -6.39
CA VAL A 45 9.19 7.24 -6.30
C VAL A 45 10.38 7.65 -7.16
N ILE A 46 11.46 6.87 -7.18
CA ILE A 46 12.63 7.11 -8.04
C ILE A 46 12.22 7.03 -9.52
N ALA A 47 11.38 6.05 -9.90
CA ALA A 47 10.87 5.93 -11.26
C ALA A 47 10.05 7.15 -11.68
N ALA A 48 9.22 7.69 -10.79
CA ALA A 48 8.43 8.91 -11.05
C ALA A 48 9.29 10.19 -11.09
N ARG A 49 10.36 10.25 -10.28
CA ARG A 49 11.27 11.41 -10.20
C ARG A 49 12.23 11.48 -11.39
N CYS A 50 12.81 10.34 -11.76
CA CYS A 50 13.90 10.27 -12.74
C CYS A 50 13.46 9.76 -14.12
N GLY A 51 12.33 9.05 -14.20
CA GLY A 51 11.83 8.47 -15.43
C GLY A 51 11.11 9.47 -16.33
N THR A 52 10.96 9.09 -17.60
CA THR A 52 9.95 9.71 -18.45
C THR A 52 8.56 9.19 -18.05
N PRO A 53 7.46 9.90 -18.36
CA PRO A 53 6.11 9.43 -18.05
C PRO A 53 5.79 8.03 -18.61
N ALA A 54 6.33 7.70 -19.79
CA ALA A 54 6.20 6.37 -20.38
C ALA A 54 6.98 5.31 -19.60
N PHE A 55 8.21 5.63 -19.17
CA PHE A 55 9.02 4.73 -18.35
C PHE A 55 8.36 4.47 -17.00
N GLU A 56 7.92 5.52 -16.31
CA GLU A 56 7.22 5.43 -15.03
C GLU A 56 6.02 4.48 -15.14
N LYS A 57 5.13 4.71 -16.12
CA LYS A 57 3.94 3.87 -16.34
C LYS A 57 4.31 2.39 -16.57
N GLY A 58 5.34 2.13 -17.38
CA GLY A 58 5.85 0.78 -17.62
C GLY A 58 6.41 0.15 -16.34
N PHE A 59 7.24 0.88 -15.61
CA PHE A 59 7.83 0.43 -14.36
C PHE A 59 6.78 0.12 -13.30
N PHE A 60 5.78 0.99 -13.12
CA PHE A 60 4.68 0.75 -12.19
C PHE A 60 3.88 -0.50 -12.54
N LYS A 61 3.66 -0.79 -13.82
CA LYS A 61 3.01 -2.04 -14.24
C LYS A 61 3.83 -3.27 -13.83
N ASP A 62 5.12 -3.25 -14.10
CA ASP A 62 6.03 -4.36 -13.78
C ASP A 62 6.21 -4.54 -12.27
N SER A 63 6.30 -3.43 -11.53
CA SER A 63 6.31 -3.40 -10.07
C SER A 63 5.07 -4.05 -9.47
N ARG A 64 3.87 -3.70 -9.95
CA ARG A 64 2.62 -4.33 -9.49
C ARG A 64 2.57 -5.82 -9.85
N ALA A 65 3.08 -6.21 -11.01
CA ALA A 65 3.20 -7.61 -11.39
C ALA A 65 4.15 -8.38 -10.46
N ALA A 66 5.26 -7.76 -10.04
CA ALA A 66 6.20 -8.34 -9.09
C ALA A 66 5.58 -8.52 -7.69
N VAL A 67 4.79 -7.55 -7.22
CA VAL A 67 4.02 -7.68 -5.96
C VAL A 67 2.99 -8.82 -6.09
N ALA A 68 2.23 -8.87 -7.19
CA ALA A 68 1.25 -9.92 -7.44
C ALA A 68 1.88 -11.32 -7.52
N ALA A 69 3.12 -11.42 -8.03
CA ALA A 69 3.90 -12.65 -8.06
C ALA A 69 4.58 -13.00 -6.73
N GLY A 70 4.40 -12.19 -5.67
CA GLY A 70 5.02 -12.41 -4.36
C GLY A 70 6.52 -12.14 -4.32
N LEU A 71 7.08 -11.45 -5.32
CA LEU A 71 8.53 -11.16 -5.39
C LEU A 71 8.98 -10.08 -4.40
N VAL A 72 8.06 -9.21 -3.96
CA VAL A 72 8.35 -8.17 -2.95
C VAL A 72 8.19 -8.73 -1.54
N ASN A 73 7.06 -9.40 -1.28
CA ASN A 73 6.82 -10.07 -0.01
C ASN A 73 5.95 -11.32 -0.23
N LYS A 74 6.59 -12.50 -0.19
CA LYS A 74 5.93 -13.79 -0.41
C LYS A 74 5.01 -14.26 0.73
N HIS A 75 5.10 -13.63 1.90
CA HIS A 75 4.38 -14.03 3.11
C HIS A 75 3.12 -13.21 3.38
N ARG A 76 2.80 -12.25 2.50
CA ARG A 76 1.64 -11.37 2.65
C ARG A 76 0.78 -11.40 1.40
N MET A 77 -0.51 -11.12 1.58
CA MET A 77 -1.43 -10.99 0.47
C MET A 77 -1.00 -9.80 -0.41
N PRO A 78 -0.92 -9.96 -1.75
CA PRO A 78 -0.46 -8.89 -2.63
C PRO A 78 -1.23 -7.57 -2.50
N ALA A 79 -2.53 -7.62 -2.23
CA ALA A 79 -3.35 -6.42 -2.01
C ALA A 79 -2.92 -5.63 -0.75
N ASP A 80 -2.58 -6.34 0.34
CA ASP A 80 -2.11 -5.70 1.57
C ASP A 80 -0.68 -5.14 1.38
N VAL A 81 0.15 -5.82 0.57
CA VAL A 81 1.48 -5.35 0.17
C VAL A 81 1.38 -4.08 -0.67
N GLU A 82 0.49 -4.05 -1.68
CA GLU A 82 0.28 -2.84 -2.49
C GLU A 82 -0.16 -1.65 -1.65
N LYS A 83 -1.11 -1.85 -0.73
CA LYS A 83 -1.56 -0.81 0.20
C LYS A 83 -0.42 -0.32 1.09
N SER A 84 0.43 -1.24 1.58
CA SER A 84 1.63 -0.91 2.36
C SER A 84 2.61 -0.07 1.54
N VAL A 85 2.97 -0.52 0.34
CA VAL A 85 3.89 0.19 -0.57
C VAL A 85 3.39 1.58 -0.91
N GLU A 86 2.08 1.76 -1.09
CA GLU A 86 1.48 3.08 -1.32
C GLU A 86 1.60 4.01 -0.10
N ALA A 87 1.38 3.48 1.11
CA ALA A 87 1.52 4.23 2.36
C ALA A 87 2.97 4.61 2.70
N LEU A 88 3.96 3.86 2.22
CA LEU A 88 5.38 4.04 2.53
C LEU A 88 6.12 5.02 1.61
N ARG A 89 5.42 5.64 0.64
CA ARG A 89 6.07 6.53 -0.33
C ARG A 89 6.72 7.72 0.38
N ARG A 90 8.05 7.80 0.27
CA ARG A 90 8.84 8.90 0.83
C ARG A 90 8.92 10.07 -0.14
N SER A 91 9.31 11.23 0.39
CA SER A 91 9.59 12.41 -0.44
C SER A 91 10.69 12.10 -1.45
N PRO A 92 10.52 12.45 -2.73
CA PRO A 92 11.52 12.15 -3.76
C PRO A 92 12.87 12.81 -3.48
N PHE A 93 12.89 13.97 -2.79
CA PHE A 93 14.12 14.68 -2.45
C PHE A 93 15.00 13.92 -1.44
N VAL A 94 14.41 13.01 -0.65
CA VAL A 94 15.15 12.14 0.28
C VAL A 94 15.84 10.99 -0.47
N LEU A 95 15.26 10.55 -1.59
CA LEU A 95 15.73 9.39 -2.35
C LEU A 95 16.70 9.77 -3.48
N VAL A 96 16.48 10.94 -4.08
CA VAL A 96 17.29 11.46 -5.18
C VAL A 96 17.60 12.92 -4.85
N ALA A 97 18.83 13.18 -4.40
CA ALA A 97 19.24 14.51 -3.99
C ALA A 97 19.30 15.46 -5.20
N SER A 98 19.87 15.01 -6.32
CA SER A 98 20.01 15.80 -7.54
C SER A 98 19.53 15.05 -8.77
N ASN A 99 19.08 15.79 -9.79
CA ASN A 99 18.76 15.21 -11.09
C ASN A 99 19.99 14.60 -11.78
N ALA A 100 21.21 14.98 -11.38
CA ALA A 100 22.44 14.36 -11.84
C ALA A 100 22.56 12.87 -11.47
N ASP A 101 21.85 12.43 -10.43
CA ASP A 101 21.85 11.02 -9.99
C ASP A 101 20.92 10.14 -10.82
N CYS A 102 20.00 10.75 -11.58
CA CYS A 102 18.95 10.04 -12.29
C CYS A 102 19.42 9.01 -13.34
N PRO A 103 20.49 9.24 -14.13
CA PRO A 103 20.98 8.23 -15.08
C PRO A 103 21.37 6.91 -14.39
N ASN A 104 22.04 7.00 -13.23
CA ASN A 104 22.45 5.83 -12.45
C ASN A 104 21.24 5.12 -11.85
N GLN A 105 20.29 5.88 -11.31
CA GLN A 105 19.04 5.34 -10.77
C GLN A 105 18.23 4.61 -11.85
N LEU A 106 18.08 5.20 -13.03
CA LEU A 106 17.38 4.57 -14.14
C LEU A 106 18.07 3.29 -14.64
N ALA A 107 19.41 3.26 -14.65
CA ALA A 107 20.14 2.05 -14.99
C ALA A 107 19.82 0.91 -14.01
N GLN A 108 19.81 1.19 -12.72
CA GLN A 108 19.43 0.21 -11.68
C GLN A 108 17.99 -0.27 -11.85
N LEU A 109 17.03 0.63 -12.11
CA LEU A 109 15.64 0.27 -12.33
C LEU A 109 15.44 -0.62 -13.56
N LYS A 110 16.18 -0.38 -14.65
CA LYS A 110 16.13 -1.21 -15.85
C LYS A 110 16.65 -2.62 -15.60
N GLU A 111 17.76 -2.76 -14.87
CA GLU A 111 18.29 -4.08 -14.49
C GLU A 111 17.33 -4.84 -13.57
N LEU A 112 16.68 -4.12 -12.64
CA LEU A 112 15.65 -4.69 -11.78
C LEU A 112 14.44 -5.19 -12.59
N GLN A 113 13.97 -4.43 -13.58
CA GLN A 113 12.88 -4.86 -14.46
C GLN A 113 13.25 -6.14 -15.23
N LYS A 114 14.46 -6.21 -15.82
CA LYS A 114 14.94 -7.40 -16.51
C LYS A 114 14.94 -8.63 -15.59
N THR A 115 15.49 -8.47 -14.39
CA THR A 115 15.56 -9.55 -13.39
C THR A 115 14.18 -10.03 -12.98
N ARG A 116 13.24 -9.10 -12.72
CA ARG A 116 11.86 -9.42 -12.34
C ARG A 116 11.09 -10.10 -13.45
N GLN A 117 11.21 -9.61 -14.69
CA GLN A 117 10.55 -10.24 -15.84
C GLN A 117 11.01 -11.69 -15.99
N ALA A 118 12.32 -11.96 -15.89
CA ALA A 118 12.84 -13.32 -15.93
C ALA A 118 12.26 -14.21 -14.80
N ALA A 119 12.18 -13.69 -13.57
CA ALA A 119 11.61 -14.41 -12.43
C ALA A 119 10.10 -14.70 -12.59
N ILE A 120 9.33 -13.73 -13.10
CA ILE A 120 7.90 -13.89 -13.36
C ILE A 120 7.65 -14.92 -14.47
N HIS A 121 8.42 -14.85 -15.55
CA HIS A 121 8.28 -15.76 -16.69
C HIS A 121 8.66 -17.21 -16.33
N SER A 122 9.76 -17.40 -15.59
CA SER A 122 10.19 -18.73 -15.14
C SER A 122 9.24 -19.36 -14.12
N GLY A 123 8.63 -18.56 -13.24
CA GLY A 123 7.60 -19.04 -12.31
C GLY A 123 6.30 -19.49 -12.97
N ARG A 124 5.93 -18.90 -14.13
CA ARG A 124 4.72 -19.27 -14.88
C ARG A 124 4.83 -20.57 -15.66
N GLY A 125 6.04 -20.97 -16.08
CA GLY A 125 6.29 -22.22 -16.79
C GLY A 125 6.31 -23.46 -15.89
N ARG A 126 6.37 -23.27 -14.57
CA ARG A 126 6.42 -24.33 -13.57
C ARG A 126 5.07 -24.51 -12.89
N ARG A 127 4.01 -24.74 -13.66
CA ARG A 127 2.76 -25.31 -13.14
C ARG A 127 2.80 -26.84 -13.37
N PRO A 128 2.68 -27.68 -12.32
CA PRO A 128 2.34 -29.09 -12.51
C PRO A 128 0.94 -29.25 -13.11
#